data_AF-A0A9D5I1Y4-F1
#
_entry.id   AF-A0A9D5I1Y4-F1
#
_cell.length_a   1.000
_cell.length_b   1.000
_cell.length_c   1.000
_cell.angle_alpha   90.00
_cell.angle_beta   90.00
_cell.angle_gamma   90.00
#
_symmetry.space_group_name_H-M   'P 1'
#
loop_
_entity.id
_entity.type
_entity.pdbx_description
1 polymer ?
#
loop_
_entity_poly.entity_id
_entity_poly.type
_entity_poly.pdbx_seq_one_letter_code
_entity_poly.pdbx_strand_id
1 'polypeptide(L)' 'MNEKNLTVKYGRVSSAAQSLVLQLSAAKRYLEAQGLTGNEDFVIELCDHDVSATKLKMKERPKLMELIGHCV' A
#
# COMPACT_ATOMS: atom_id res chain seq x y z
N MET A 1 -22.04 -16.72 -3.11
CA MET A 1 -21.68 -15.30 -2.89
C MET A 1 -20.20 -15.21 -3.23
N ASN A 2 -19.84 -14.62 -4.38
CA ASN A 2 -18.43 -14.51 -4.77
C ASN A 2 -17.80 -13.42 -3.93
N GLU A 3 -17.05 -13.82 -2.89
CA GLU A 3 -16.19 -12.91 -2.14
C GLU A 3 -15.18 -12.30 -3.14
N LYS A 4 -15.26 -10.98 -3.34
CA LYS A 4 -14.29 -10.27 -4.15
C LYS A 4 -13.09 -9.96 -3.26
N ASN A 5 -11.92 -10.48 -3.61
CA ASN A 5 -10.69 -10.24 -2.86
C ASN A 5 -10.21 -8.80 -3.10
N LEU A 6 -10.21 -7.99 -2.04
CA LEU A 6 -9.60 -6.66 -2.04
C LEU A 6 -8.06 -6.79 -1.97
N THR A 7 -7.34 -6.10 -2.84
CA THR A 7 -5.88 -6.01 -2.78
C THR A 7 -5.48 -4.59 -2.39
N VAL A 8 -4.57 -4.45 -1.42
CA VAL A 8 -4.07 -3.14 -0.98
C VAL A 8 -2.56 -3.09 -1.14
N LYS A 9 -2.06 -2.09 -1.87
CA LYS A 9 -0.62 -1.81 -2.02
C LYS A 9 -0.25 -0.69 -1.07
N TYR A 10 0.50 -1.02 -0.02
CA TYR A 10 1.01 -0.03 0.92
C TYR A 10 2.47 0.31 0.61
N GLY A 11 2.75 1.59 0.37
CA GLY A 11 4.09 2.13 0.14
C GLY A 11 4.45 3.17 1.19
N ARG A 12 5.73 3.20 1.61
CA ARG A 12 6.22 4.20 2.57
C ARG A 12 7.66 4.62 2.32
N VAL A 13 7.92 5.92 2.36
CA VAL A 13 9.27 6.51 2.34
C VAL A 13 9.55 7.32 3.60
N SER A 14 10.83 7.34 4.01
CA SER A 14 11.23 7.98 5.28
C SER A 14 11.41 9.48 5.15
N SER A 15 11.54 9.99 3.92
CA SER A 15 11.79 11.39 3.62
C SER A 15 11.05 11.79 2.36
N ALA A 16 10.60 13.05 2.29
CA ALA A 16 10.03 13.64 1.08
C ALA A 16 10.98 13.66 -0.14
N ALA A 17 12.31 13.52 0.07
CA ALA A 17 13.28 13.42 -1.01
C ALA A 17 13.29 12.06 -1.72
N GLN A 18 12.62 11.05 -1.14
CA GLN A 18 12.56 9.70 -1.70
C GLN A 18 11.23 9.52 -2.47
N SER A 19 11.28 8.79 -3.59
CA SER A 19 10.10 8.52 -4.40
C SER A 19 9.51 7.14 -4.13
N LEU A 20 8.18 7.06 -4.08
CA LEU A 20 7.44 5.79 -4.01
C LEU A 20 7.24 5.13 -5.37
N VAL A 21 7.51 5.83 -6.48
CA VAL A 21 7.20 5.36 -7.84
C VAL A 21 7.80 3.99 -8.12
N LEU A 22 9.05 3.75 -7.73
CA LEU A 22 9.71 2.45 -7.96
C LEU A 22 9.07 1.32 -7.14
N GLN A 23 8.67 1.60 -5.89
CA GLN A 23 8.02 0.61 -5.03
C GLN A 23 6.64 0.22 -5.59
N LEU A 24 5.85 1.21 -5.97
CA LEU A 24 4.50 1.02 -6.52
C LEU A 24 4.55 0.31 -7.87
N SER A 25 5.49 0.68 -8.74
CA SER A 25 5.68 0.04 -10.04
C SER A 25 6.12 -1.41 -9.90
N ALA A 26 7.02 -1.71 -8.97
CA ALA A 26 7.44 -3.09 -8.69
C ALA A 26 6.28 -3.93 -8.16
N ALA A 27 5.47 -3.39 -7.22
CA ALA A 27 4.30 -4.07 -6.70
C ALA A 27 3.25 -4.34 -7.80
N LYS A 28 2.98 -3.36 -8.67
CA LYS A 28 2.08 -3.54 -9.82
C LYS A 28 2.55 -4.67 -10.73
N ARG A 29 3.82 -4.66 -11.14
CA ARG A 29 4.40 -5.70 -12.00
C ARG A 29 4.37 -7.09 -11.36
N TYR A 30 4.54 -7.17 -10.05
CA TYR A 30 4.43 -8.43 -9.32
C TYR A 30 3.00 -8.97 -9.37
N LEU A 31 2.00 -8.14 -9.08
CA LEU A 31 0.59 -8.55 -9.16
C LEU A 31 0.20 -8.99 -10.57
N GLU A 32 0.66 -8.26 -11.60
CA GLU A 32 0.52 -8.65 -13.01
C GLU A 32 1.11 -10.04 -13.29
N ALA A 33 2.34 -10.30 -12.85
CA ALA A 33 2.99 -11.59 -13.03
C ALA A 33 2.29 -12.75 -12.30
N GLN A 34 1.59 -12.46 -11.19
CA GLN A 34 0.82 -13.46 -10.44
C GLN A 34 -0.63 -13.62 -10.94
N GLY A 35 -1.05 -12.86 -11.95
CA GLY A 35 -2.45 -12.83 -12.39
C GLY A 35 -3.40 -12.24 -11.34
N LEU A 36 -2.87 -11.48 -10.38
CA LEU A 36 -3.59 -10.83 -9.28
C LEU A 36 -3.94 -9.37 -9.60
N THR A 37 -4.11 -9.04 -10.87
CA THR A 37 -4.44 -7.66 -11.30
C THR A 37 -5.82 -7.23 -10.86
N GLY A 38 -6.71 -8.17 -10.56
CA GLY A 38 -8.08 -7.90 -10.13
C GLY A 38 -8.83 -7.01 -11.13
N ASN A 39 -10.06 -6.62 -10.80
CA ASN A 39 -10.63 -5.41 -11.38
C ASN A 39 -9.97 -4.22 -10.64
N GLU A 40 -9.50 -3.20 -11.36
CA GLU A 40 -8.79 -2.04 -10.81
C GLU A 40 -9.59 -1.35 -9.69
N ASP A 41 -10.93 -1.48 -9.71
CA ASP A 41 -11.84 -1.03 -8.63
C ASP A 41 -11.53 -1.66 -7.24
N PHE A 42 -10.74 -2.74 -7.19
CA PHE A 42 -10.41 -3.50 -5.98
C PHE A 42 -8.91 -3.50 -5.65
N VAL A 43 -8.12 -2.63 -6.30
CA VAL A 43 -6.71 -2.41 -5.95
C VAL A 43 -6.55 -1.00 -5.39
N ILE A 44 -6.34 -0.89 -4.08
CA ILE A 44 -6.16 0.40 -3.40
C ILE A 44 -4.67 0.67 -3.18
N GLU A 45 -4.22 1.90 -3.44
CA GLU A 45 -2.86 2.36 -3.14
C GLU A 45 -2.85 3.27 -1.91
N LEU A 46 -2.08 2.91 -0.89
CA LEU A 46 -1.95 3.64 0.36
C LEU A 46 -0.48 4.05 0.54
N CYS A 47 -0.21 5.36 0.57
CA CYS A 47 1.14 5.90 0.50
C CYS A 47 1.47 6.87 1.64
N ASP A 48 2.42 6.51 2.49
CA ASP A 48 2.98 7.38 3.52
C ASP A 48 4.30 8.03 3.03
N HIS A 49 4.30 9.35 2.90
CA HIS A 49 5.50 10.14 2.58
C HIS A 49 6.04 10.82 3.85
N ASP A 50 7.36 10.90 3.97
CA ASP A 50 8.03 11.54 5.12
C ASP A 50 7.67 10.91 6.49
N VAL A 51 7.37 9.60 6.48
CA VAL A 51 6.92 8.88 7.67
C VAL A 51 7.96 7.87 8.07
N SER A 52 8.53 8.01 9.27
CA SER A 52 9.55 7.08 9.77
C SER A 52 8.95 5.76 10.27
N ALA A 53 9.54 4.65 9.85
CA ALA A 53 9.18 3.31 10.34
C ALA A 53 9.73 2.99 11.75
N THR A 54 10.66 3.80 12.28
CA THR A 54 11.31 3.53 13.58
C THR A 54 11.12 4.65 14.59
N LYS A 55 10.96 5.90 14.14
CA LYS A 55 10.78 7.06 15.03
C LYS A 55 9.32 7.32 15.42
N LEU A 56 8.36 6.87 14.63
CA LEU A 56 6.93 7.06 14.86
C LEU A 56 6.28 5.75 15.34
N LYS A 57 5.31 5.85 16.24
CA LYS A 57 4.43 4.74 16.63
C LYS A 57 3.51 4.38 15.46
N MET A 58 2.99 3.15 15.42
CA MET A 58 2.10 2.71 14.33
C MET A 58 0.88 3.64 14.15
N LYS A 59 0.26 4.07 15.25
CA LYS A 59 -0.88 4.99 15.24
C LYS A 59 -0.60 6.37 14.62
N GLU A 60 0.66 6.71 14.45
CA GLU A 60 1.13 8.00 13.88
C GLU A 60 1.46 7.87 12.39
N ARG A 61 1.14 6.72 11.77
CA ARG A 61 1.38 6.43 10.34
C ARG A 61 0.03 6.33 9.62
N PRO A 62 -0.47 7.42 9.03
CA PRO A 62 -1.87 7.54 8.62
C PRO A 62 -2.31 6.44 7.66
N LYS A 63 -1.53 6.19 6.59
CA LYS A 63 -1.89 5.21 5.58
C LYS A 63 -1.70 3.76 6.03
N LEU A 64 -0.79 3.53 6.99
CA LEU A 64 -0.73 2.24 7.67
C LEU A 64 -1.97 1.98 8.54
N MET A 65 -2.46 2.99 9.26
CA MET A 65 -3.67 2.84 10.08
C MET A 65 -4.92 2.63 9.21
N GLU A 66 -4.99 3.28 8.06
CA GLU A 66 -6.03 3.02 7.05
C GLU A 66 -5.98 1.58 6.54
N LEU A 67 -4.79 1.06 6.22
CA LEU A 67 -4.61 -0.35 5.85
C LEU A 67 -5.14 -1.29 6.94
N ILE A 68 -4.78 -1.06 8.19
CA ILE A 68 -5.22 -1.90 9.31
C ILE A 68 -6.75 -1.88 9.43
N GLY A 69 -7.39 -0.74 9.16
CA GLY A 69 -8.85 -0.60 9.12
C GLY A 69 -9.54 -1.47 8.07
N HIS A 70 -8.86 -1.83 6.98
CA HIS A 70 -9.39 -2.77 5.98
C HIS A 70 -9.21 -4.25 6.36
N CYS A 71 -8.43 -4.55 7.41
CA CYS A 71 -8.13 -5.91 7.83
C CYS A 71 -8.89 -6.34 9.10
N VAL A 72 -9.64 -5.44 9.72
CA VAL A 72 -10.45 -5.67 10.94
C VAL A 72 -11.93 -5.66 10.60
#